data_AF-B3SAY1-F1
#
_entry.id   AF-B3SAY1-F1
#
_cell.length_a   1.000
_cell.length_b   1.000
_cell.length_c   1.000
_cell.angle_alpha   90.00
_cell.angle_beta   90.00
_cell.angle_gamma   90.00
#
_symmetry.space_group_name_H-M   'P 1'
#
loop_
_entity.id
_entity.type
_entity.pdbx_description
1 polymer ?
#
loop_
_entity_poly.entity_id
_entity_poly.type
_entity_poly.pdbx_seq_one_letter_code
_entity_poly.pdbx_strand_id
1 'polypeptide(L)'
;MMESNESTPLINGSTNHNHRDGIDIVNNSKEDVPSLDTVTIPICNVVITRSTASIFIAVINVLSQVGMNISLPTLSKTIESGHCHSNQFFVLFYSGLWFPILFWAAVVVVKLCRPTFNVRTYTSHKYLILLGALNAVNGLLVVYASPPSRTSPSLQAILSTTIIPYTVVLRYIILRKGVSYGRLICTVGTLIGLFISLEPNIFNINHKQSSGSASAIWPFVFALGFLPVGVANVLQEREIMKDNREESLVFEAWMQVYNFAGLSMLFWTDFIPGFGEAKTFKQFQNQMNCGFMSQFTGNKFVHFPWAAGSAWVFIIFYCIANMSSLLLIRYADGAIYLVVVQALVTPLAAFFWTLFTLDNGFHWHPNFSVSTGFIVGGVAVILPCVILYNYFGMKEQQEAQRQLENSHSHKKESKEI
;
A
#
# COMPACT_ATOMS: atom_id res chain seq x y z
N MET A 1 15.50 -41.04 60.75
CA MET A 1 14.74 -42.02 59.96
C MET A 1 15.02 -41.69 58.50
N MET A 2 16.11 -42.25 57.96
CA MET A 2 16.11 -43.41 57.03
C MET A 2 15.49 -43.03 55.68
N GLU A 3 16.29 -42.57 54.70
CA GLU A 3 17.02 -43.35 53.68
C GLU A 3 16.13 -44.24 52.77
N SER A 4 16.09 -43.88 51.48
CA SER A 4 16.18 -44.76 50.29
C SER A 4 15.96 -43.88 49.04
N ASN A 5 17.00 -43.41 48.32
CA ASN A 5 17.73 -44.10 47.25
C ASN A 5 16.86 -44.99 46.34
N GLU A 6 16.63 -44.55 45.09
CA GLU A 6 16.72 -45.46 43.95
C GLU A 6 17.10 -44.73 42.66
N SER A 7 18.13 -45.28 42.02
CA SER A 7 18.83 -44.86 40.83
C SER A 7 18.43 -45.76 39.64
N THR A 8 18.25 -45.14 38.46
CA THR A 8 18.56 -45.60 37.06
C THR A 8 18.31 -47.06 36.64
N PRO A 9 17.90 -47.32 35.37
CA PRO A 9 18.91 -47.35 34.30
C PRO A 9 18.46 -46.87 32.91
N LEU A 10 19.48 -46.47 32.15
CA LEU A 10 19.54 -46.34 30.70
C LEU A 10 19.32 -47.70 30.02
N ILE A 11 18.56 -47.73 28.92
CA ILE A 11 18.66 -48.81 27.92
C ILE A 11 18.93 -48.19 26.55
N ASN A 12 20.12 -48.56 26.07
CA ASN A 12 20.66 -48.42 24.74
C ASN A 12 20.11 -49.57 23.89
N GLY A 13 19.67 -49.31 22.65
CA GLY A 13 19.03 -50.31 21.81
C GLY A 13 19.21 -50.02 20.32
N SER A 14 20.44 -50.26 19.86
CA SER A 14 20.81 -50.41 18.44
C SER A 14 20.05 -51.56 17.79
N THR A 15 19.39 -51.32 16.66
CA THR A 15 19.11 -52.35 15.65
C THR A 15 19.37 -51.81 14.26
N ASN A 16 20.54 -52.15 13.74
CA ASN A 16 20.87 -52.23 12.33
C ASN A 16 19.94 -53.23 11.63
N HIS A 17 19.29 -52.82 10.55
CA HIS A 17 18.96 -53.74 9.47
C HIS A 17 19.34 -53.10 8.13
N ASN A 18 20.49 -53.52 7.62
CA ASN A 18 20.84 -53.46 6.22
C ASN A 18 20.00 -54.50 5.46
N HIS A 19 19.28 -54.06 4.44
CA HIS A 19 19.13 -54.85 3.22
C HIS A 19 19.32 -53.91 2.02
N ARG A 20 20.42 -54.15 1.30
CA ARG A 20 20.68 -53.62 -0.04
C ARG A 20 19.92 -54.46 -1.08
N ASP A 21 19.71 -53.80 -2.22
CA ASP A 21 19.53 -54.28 -3.61
C ASP A 21 18.16 -53.86 -4.18
N GLY A 22 18.03 -53.01 -5.19
CA GLY A 22 19.02 -52.28 -5.98
C GLY A 22 18.35 -51.48 -7.12
N ILE A 23 19.19 -50.73 -7.83
CA ILE A 23 19.10 -50.42 -9.27
C ILE A 23 18.26 -49.17 -9.67
N ASP A 24 19.04 -48.11 -9.90
CA ASP A 24 19.02 -47.19 -11.04
C ASP A 24 17.79 -46.30 -11.31
N ILE A 25 17.85 -45.06 -10.78
CA ILE A 25 17.56 -43.85 -11.56
C ILE A 25 18.60 -42.78 -11.21
N VAL A 26 19.82 -42.93 -11.74
CA VAL A 26 20.67 -41.79 -12.06
C VAL A 26 20.28 -41.37 -13.46
N ASN A 27 19.52 -40.29 -13.59
CA ASN A 27 19.52 -39.47 -14.80
C ASN A 27 19.04 -38.05 -14.47
N ASN A 28 20.01 -37.14 -14.47
CA ASN A 28 19.91 -35.78 -14.97
C ASN A 28 18.54 -35.09 -14.86
N SER A 29 18.30 -34.50 -13.70
CA SER A 29 17.86 -33.10 -13.70
C SER A 29 18.86 -32.32 -12.85
N LYS A 30 19.75 -31.60 -13.53
CA LYS A 30 20.17 -30.31 -12.99
C LYS A 30 18.87 -29.53 -12.82
N GLU A 31 18.23 -29.61 -11.66
CA GLU A 31 17.47 -28.48 -11.18
C GLU A 31 18.51 -27.37 -11.05
N ASP A 32 18.59 -26.53 -12.09
CA ASP A 32 19.20 -25.22 -11.99
C ASP A 32 18.55 -24.58 -10.77
N VAL A 33 19.27 -24.55 -9.65
CA VAL A 33 18.92 -23.73 -8.49
C VAL A 33 18.74 -22.34 -9.08
N PRO A 34 17.50 -21.81 -9.16
CA PRO A 34 17.31 -20.49 -9.75
C PRO A 34 18.15 -19.55 -8.90
N SER A 35 19.09 -18.86 -9.53
CA SER A 35 19.84 -17.81 -8.84
C SER A 35 18.81 -16.86 -8.24
N LEU A 36 18.83 -16.73 -6.91
CA LEU A 36 17.85 -15.99 -6.10
C LEU A 36 17.74 -14.49 -6.50
N ASP A 37 18.63 -14.04 -7.39
CA ASP A 37 18.71 -12.70 -8.00
C ASP A 37 17.73 -12.50 -9.17
N THR A 38 17.09 -13.55 -9.66
CA THR A 38 16.15 -13.48 -10.79
C THR A 38 14.71 -13.64 -10.33
N VAL A 39 13.86 -12.65 -10.66
CA VAL A 39 12.42 -12.71 -10.41
C VAL A 39 11.73 -12.91 -11.75
N THR A 40 11.04 -14.04 -11.89
CA THR A 40 10.14 -14.24 -13.03
C THR A 40 8.83 -13.51 -12.75
N ILE A 41 8.57 -12.43 -13.49
CA ILE A 41 7.30 -11.72 -13.37
C ILE A 41 6.22 -12.56 -14.06
N PRO A 42 5.15 -12.97 -13.35
CA PRO A 42 4.14 -13.91 -13.87
C PRO A 42 3.27 -13.33 -14.98
N ILE A 43 3.42 -12.05 -15.35
CA ILE A 43 2.60 -11.41 -16.39
C ILE A 43 3.22 -11.61 -17.78
N CYS A 44 4.53 -11.87 -17.91
CA CYS A 44 5.19 -11.95 -19.23
C CYS A 44 6.24 -13.06 -19.41
N ASN A 45 6.52 -13.92 -18.43
CA ASN A 45 7.64 -14.89 -18.52
C ASN A 45 9.01 -14.25 -18.84
N VAL A 46 9.14 -12.94 -18.62
CA VAL A 46 10.42 -12.24 -18.74
C VAL A 46 11.18 -12.46 -17.43
N VAL A 47 12.38 -13.01 -17.55
CA VAL A 47 13.31 -13.14 -16.44
C VAL A 47 14.02 -11.80 -16.31
N ILE A 48 13.68 -11.04 -15.27
CA ILE A 48 14.29 -9.75 -14.97
C ILE A 48 15.08 -9.89 -13.66
N THR A 49 16.21 -9.19 -13.56
CA THR A 49 16.90 -9.06 -12.28
C THR A 49 15.98 -8.40 -11.25
N ARG A 50 16.00 -8.91 -10.02
CA ARG A 50 15.15 -8.43 -8.92
C ARG A 50 15.22 -6.91 -8.72
N SER A 51 16.41 -6.33 -8.92
CA SER A 51 16.67 -4.89 -8.83
C SER A 51 15.89 -4.09 -9.88
N THR A 52 16.02 -4.47 -11.16
CA THR A 52 15.33 -3.78 -12.26
C THR A 52 13.82 -3.92 -12.15
N ALA A 53 13.33 -5.10 -11.73
CA ALA A 53 11.90 -5.30 -11.46
C ALA A 53 11.41 -4.39 -10.33
N SER A 54 12.16 -4.27 -9.24
CA SER A 54 11.80 -3.42 -8.09
C SER A 54 11.76 -1.94 -8.46
N ILE A 55 12.70 -1.46 -9.28
CA ILE A 55 12.71 -0.08 -9.77
C ILE A 55 11.50 0.17 -10.68
N PHE A 56 11.22 -0.74 -11.61
CA PHE A 56 10.08 -0.62 -12.52
C PHE A 56 8.74 -0.60 -11.76
N ILE A 57 8.57 -1.50 -10.80
CA ILE A 57 7.38 -1.55 -9.94
C ILE A 57 7.28 -0.27 -9.09
N ALA A 58 8.39 0.23 -8.55
CA ALA A 58 8.40 1.49 -7.80
C ALA A 58 7.97 2.68 -8.66
N VAL A 59 8.43 2.78 -9.91
CA VAL A 59 8.00 3.84 -10.85
C VAL A 59 6.52 3.73 -11.15
N ILE A 60 6.00 2.53 -11.45
CA ILE A 60 4.57 2.31 -11.65
C ILE A 60 3.79 2.70 -10.39
N ASN A 61 4.29 2.34 -9.21
CA ASN A 61 3.66 2.67 -7.94
C ASN A 61 3.55 4.18 -7.75
N VAL A 62 4.66 4.92 -7.93
CA VAL A 62 4.65 6.39 -7.80
C VAL A 62 3.70 7.02 -8.82
N LEU A 63 3.76 6.64 -10.10
CA LEU A 63 2.90 7.21 -11.13
C LEU A 63 1.42 6.92 -10.87
N SER A 64 1.09 5.70 -10.49
CA SER A 64 -0.30 5.32 -10.20
C SER A 64 -0.84 5.97 -8.93
N GLN A 65 -0.03 6.08 -7.88
CA GLN A 65 -0.38 6.79 -6.66
C GLN A 65 -0.55 8.31 -6.91
N VAL A 66 0.30 8.92 -7.74
CA VAL A 66 0.13 10.33 -8.16
C VAL A 66 -1.18 10.50 -8.94
N GLY A 67 -1.45 9.61 -9.90
CA GLY A 67 -2.72 9.59 -10.63
C GLY A 67 -3.94 9.45 -9.71
N MET A 68 -3.85 8.57 -8.70
CA MET A 68 -4.88 8.40 -7.67
C MET A 68 -5.09 9.67 -6.84
N ASN A 69 -4.01 10.30 -6.36
CA ASN A 69 -4.06 11.53 -5.56
C ASN A 69 -4.56 12.76 -6.33
N ILE A 70 -4.44 12.77 -7.66
CA ILE A 70 -4.99 13.83 -8.52
C ILE A 70 -6.46 13.55 -8.85
N SER A 71 -6.78 12.30 -9.17
CA SER A 71 -8.12 11.90 -9.62
C SER A 71 -9.15 11.90 -8.49
N LEU A 72 -8.78 11.60 -7.24
CA LEU A 72 -9.72 11.61 -6.11
C LEU A 72 -10.29 13.01 -5.79
N PRO A 73 -9.48 14.08 -5.62
CA PRO A 73 -10.01 15.43 -5.45
C PRO A 73 -10.81 15.90 -6.67
N THR A 74 -10.35 15.51 -7.88
CA THR A 74 -11.06 15.82 -9.12
C THR A 74 -12.46 15.21 -9.10
N LEU A 75 -12.58 13.91 -8.79
CA LEU A 75 -13.84 13.18 -8.65
C LEU A 75 -14.74 13.77 -7.56
N SER A 76 -14.18 14.09 -6.40
CA SER A 76 -14.91 14.68 -5.27
C SER A 76 -15.48 16.04 -5.67
N LYS A 77 -14.69 16.91 -6.32
CA LYS A 77 -15.16 18.21 -6.81
C LYS A 77 -16.28 18.05 -7.83
N THR A 78 -16.20 17.08 -8.76
CA THR A 78 -17.26 16.83 -9.75
C THR A 78 -18.59 16.44 -9.12
N ILE A 79 -18.52 15.61 -8.08
CA ILE A 79 -19.67 15.02 -7.41
C ILE A 79 -20.30 16.01 -6.42
N GLU A 80 -19.51 16.90 -5.85
CA GLU A 80 -19.98 18.02 -5.01
C GLU A 80 -20.49 19.20 -5.84
N SER A 81 -19.99 19.40 -7.07
CA SER A 81 -20.41 20.51 -7.94
C SER A 81 -21.71 20.21 -8.68
N GLY A 82 -22.84 20.76 -8.24
CA GLY A 82 -24.10 20.70 -9.00
C GLY A 82 -25.38 20.97 -8.20
N HIS A 83 -26.53 20.86 -8.87
CA HIS A 83 -27.88 20.94 -8.24
C HIS A 83 -28.20 19.72 -7.36
N CYS A 84 -27.32 18.73 -7.34
CA CYS A 84 -27.50 17.45 -6.69
C CYS A 84 -26.25 17.15 -5.85
N HIS A 85 -26.29 17.51 -4.56
CA HIS A 85 -25.18 17.33 -3.64
C HIS A 85 -25.12 15.86 -3.23
N SER A 86 -24.22 15.09 -3.86
CA SER A 86 -23.90 13.73 -3.43
C SER A 86 -22.87 13.76 -2.30
N ASN A 87 -22.81 12.67 -1.54
CA ASN A 87 -22.02 12.53 -0.34
C ASN A 87 -20.63 11.93 -0.63
N GLN A 88 -19.62 12.28 0.15
CA GLN A 88 -18.30 11.64 0.11
C GLN A 88 -18.34 10.11 0.36
N PHE A 89 -19.31 9.62 1.13
CA PHE A 89 -19.54 8.18 1.27
C PHE A 89 -19.84 7.50 -0.07
N PHE A 90 -20.57 8.17 -0.97
CA PHE A 90 -20.86 7.63 -2.31
C PHE A 90 -19.57 7.39 -3.09
N VAL A 91 -18.60 8.32 -3.02
CA VAL A 91 -17.30 8.18 -3.69
C VAL A 91 -16.58 6.93 -3.22
N LEU A 92 -16.48 6.74 -1.90
CA LEU A 92 -15.87 5.55 -1.30
C LEU A 92 -16.62 4.26 -1.67
N PHE A 93 -17.93 4.26 -1.56
CA PHE A 93 -18.76 3.08 -1.80
C PHE A 93 -18.73 2.67 -3.28
N TYR A 94 -18.89 3.63 -4.18
CA TYR A 94 -18.90 3.39 -5.63
C TYR A 94 -17.55 2.87 -6.11
N SER A 95 -16.44 3.50 -5.73
CA SER A 95 -15.11 3.01 -6.08
C SER A 95 -14.81 1.66 -5.41
N GLY A 96 -15.17 1.52 -4.13
CA GLY A 96 -15.02 0.28 -3.36
C GLY A 96 -15.75 -0.91 -3.96
N LEU A 97 -16.91 -0.70 -4.59
CA LEU A 97 -17.66 -1.75 -5.30
C LEU A 97 -16.87 -2.29 -6.50
N TRP A 98 -16.23 -1.39 -7.26
CA TRP A 98 -15.53 -1.76 -8.49
C TRP A 98 -14.17 -2.42 -8.26
N PHE A 99 -13.47 -2.11 -7.16
CA PHE A 99 -12.17 -2.71 -6.85
C PHE A 99 -12.19 -4.25 -6.86
N PRO A 100 -13.03 -4.95 -6.06
CA PRO A 100 -13.05 -6.41 -6.09
C PRO A 100 -13.48 -6.96 -7.44
N ILE A 101 -14.41 -6.30 -8.14
CA ILE A 101 -14.86 -6.73 -9.48
C ILE A 101 -13.68 -6.74 -10.47
N LEU A 102 -12.89 -5.66 -10.50
CA LEU A 102 -11.73 -5.55 -11.39
C LEU A 102 -10.63 -6.56 -11.05
N PHE A 103 -10.33 -6.75 -9.76
CA PHE A 103 -9.32 -7.72 -9.35
C PHE A 103 -9.75 -9.16 -9.65
N TRP A 104 -11.01 -9.53 -9.40
CA TRP A 104 -11.51 -10.86 -9.76
C TRP A 104 -11.60 -11.06 -11.28
N ALA A 105 -11.98 -10.03 -12.03
CA ALA A 105 -11.92 -10.07 -13.49
C ALA A 105 -10.47 -10.32 -13.97
N ALA A 106 -9.48 -9.63 -13.38
CA ALA A 106 -8.07 -9.86 -13.68
C ALA A 106 -7.64 -11.30 -13.32
N VAL A 107 -8.07 -11.84 -12.17
CA VAL A 107 -7.81 -13.25 -11.80
C VAL A 107 -8.38 -14.21 -12.84
N VAL A 108 -9.62 -13.99 -13.29
CA VAL A 108 -10.26 -14.82 -14.32
C VAL A 108 -9.49 -14.74 -15.63
N VAL A 109 -9.13 -13.52 -16.08
CA VAL A 109 -8.35 -13.33 -17.31
C VAL A 109 -6.99 -14.05 -17.22
N VAL A 110 -6.27 -13.91 -16.12
CA VAL A 110 -4.99 -14.60 -15.91
C VAL A 110 -5.17 -16.11 -15.88
N LYS A 111 -6.22 -16.62 -15.24
CA LYS A 111 -6.53 -18.06 -15.21
C LYS A 111 -6.87 -18.61 -16.60
N LEU A 112 -7.56 -17.82 -17.44
CA LEU A 112 -7.84 -18.18 -18.83
C LEU A 112 -6.56 -18.18 -19.69
N CYS A 113 -5.66 -17.22 -19.47
CA CYS A 113 -4.38 -17.17 -20.18
C CYS A 113 -3.35 -18.20 -19.66
N ARG A 114 -3.41 -18.57 -18.38
CA ARG A 114 -2.49 -19.48 -17.71
C ARG A 114 -3.28 -20.48 -16.85
N PRO A 115 -3.67 -21.64 -17.42
CA PRO A 115 -4.45 -22.64 -16.69
C PRO A 115 -3.77 -23.19 -15.42
N THR A 116 -2.45 -23.10 -15.32
CA THR A 116 -1.68 -23.49 -14.13
C THR A 116 -1.78 -22.50 -12.97
N PHE A 117 -2.31 -21.30 -13.19
CA PHE A 117 -2.48 -20.26 -12.16
C PHE A 117 -3.40 -20.75 -11.03
N ASN A 118 -2.96 -20.61 -9.79
CA ASN A 118 -3.74 -21.06 -8.65
C ASN A 118 -4.67 -19.94 -8.14
N VAL A 119 -5.97 -20.22 -8.10
CA VAL A 119 -7.00 -19.27 -7.64
C VAL A 119 -7.25 -19.41 -6.12
N ARG A 120 -6.71 -20.45 -5.49
CA ARG A 120 -6.86 -20.67 -4.06
C ARG A 120 -5.92 -19.76 -3.28
N THR A 121 -6.47 -19.03 -2.31
CA THR A 121 -5.66 -18.34 -1.31
C THR A 121 -5.17 -19.34 -0.25
N TYR A 122 -3.90 -19.22 0.12
CA TYR A 122 -3.25 -19.96 1.20
C TYR A 122 -3.23 -19.14 2.50
N THR A 123 -3.44 -17.83 2.40
CA THR A 123 -3.60 -16.93 3.52
C THR A 123 -4.93 -17.20 4.24
N SER A 124 -4.90 -17.22 5.57
CA SER A 124 -6.13 -17.37 6.35
C SER A 124 -7.06 -16.18 6.12
N HIS A 125 -8.34 -16.46 5.83
CA HIS A 125 -9.38 -15.44 5.68
C HIS A 125 -9.49 -14.51 6.88
N LYS A 126 -9.10 -14.93 8.09
CA LYS A 126 -9.07 -14.06 9.28
C LYS A 126 -8.14 -12.85 9.08
N TYR A 127 -6.98 -13.06 8.47
CA TYR A 127 -6.04 -11.97 8.17
C TYR A 127 -6.51 -11.13 7.00
N LEU A 128 -7.12 -11.73 5.97
CA LEU A 128 -7.69 -10.99 4.83
C LEU A 128 -8.84 -10.09 5.26
N ILE A 129 -9.70 -10.57 6.19
CA ILE A 129 -10.76 -9.77 6.82
C ILE A 129 -10.15 -8.61 7.61
N LEU A 130 -9.12 -8.87 8.42
CA LEU A 130 -8.44 -7.83 9.19
C LEU A 130 -7.81 -6.76 8.28
N LEU A 131 -7.10 -7.17 7.22
CA LEU A 131 -6.51 -6.26 6.24
C LEU A 131 -7.57 -5.42 5.53
N GLY A 132 -8.66 -6.05 5.08
CA GLY A 132 -9.79 -5.34 4.47
C GLY A 132 -10.43 -4.34 5.43
N ALA A 133 -10.64 -4.73 6.70
CA ALA A 133 -11.19 -3.85 7.73
C ALA A 133 -10.26 -2.66 8.05
N LEU A 134 -8.95 -2.88 8.15
CA LEU A 134 -7.97 -1.81 8.37
C LEU A 134 -7.96 -0.81 7.21
N ASN A 135 -8.04 -1.29 5.96
CA ASN A 135 -8.14 -0.44 4.78
C ASN A 135 -9.46 0.34 4.74
N ALA A 136 -10.58 -0.30 5.10
CA ALA A 136 -11.88 0.38 5.19
C ALA A 136 -11.87 1.49 6.24
N VAL A 137 -11.29 1.24 7.41
CA VAL A 137 -11.14 2.24 8.48
C VAL A 137 -10.19 3.37 8.05
N ASN A 138 -9.07 3.06 7.39
CA ASN A 138 -8.18 4.07 6.82
C ASN A 138 -8.92 4.97 5.83
N GLY A 139 -9.60 4.37 4.84
CA GLY A 139 -10.36 5.09 3.82
C GLY A 139 -11.42 6.00 4.45
N LEU A 140 -12.17 5.48 5.43
CA LEU A 140 -13.16 6.26 6.16
C LEU A 140 -12.53 7.45 6.90
N LEU A 141 -11.52 7.22 7.73
CA LEU A 141 -10.92 8.28 8.55
C LEU A 141 -10.25 9.36 7.68
N VAL A 142 -9.52 8.96 6.64
CA VAL A 142 -8.81 9.89 5.76
C VAL A 142 -9.80 10.69 4.91
N VAL A 143 -10.76 10.05 4.24
CA VAL A 143 -11.71 10.77 3.37
C VAL A 143 -12.58 11.71 4.17
N TYR A 144 -13.15 11.27 5.30
CA TYR A 144 -14.00 12.15 6.12
C TYR A 144 -13.23 13.28 6.79
N ALA A 145 -11.93 13.13 7.04
CA ALA A 145 -11.10 14.22 7.57
C ALA A 145 -10.44 15.08 6.48
N SER A 146 -10.54 14.69 5.20
CA SER A 146 -9.97 15.41 4.04
C SER A 146 -10.67 16.70 3.58
N PRO A 147 -11.94 17.01 3.92
CA PRO A 147 -12.53 18.28 3.51
C PRO A 147 -11.67 19.47 4.00
N PRO A 148 -11.44 20.50 3.17
CA PRO A 148 -10.65 21.68 3.55
C PRO A 148 -11.19 22.43 4.78
N SER A 149 -12.49 22.26 5.08
CA SER A 149 -13.15 22.82 6.27
C SER A 149 -12.77 22.10 7.57
N ARG A 150 -12.27 20.85 7.50
CA ARG A 150 -11.90 20.01 8.64
C ARG A 150 -10.39 19.97 8.83
N THR A 151 -9.65 19.71 7.76
CA THR A 151 -8.19 19.70 7.77
C THR A 151 -7.69 20.54 6.61
N SER A 152 -6.83 21.53 6.86
CA SER A 152 -6.28 22.33 5.77
C SER A 152 -5.43 21.44 4.83
N PRO A 153 -5.44 21.68 3.51
CA PRO A 153 -4.64 20.89 2.56
C PRO A 153 -3.15 20.83 2.92
N SER A 154 -2.59 21.95 3.42
CA SER A 154 -1.23 22.03 3.93
C SER A 154 -0.97 21.02 5.04
N LEU A 155 -1.90 20.92 6.00
CA LEU A 155 -1.75 20.05 7.16
C LEU A 155 -1.99 18.59 6.79
N GLN A 156 -2.91 18.30 5.87
CA GLN A 156 -3.11 16.94 5.34
C GLN A 156 -1.82 16.39 4.71
N ALA A 157 -1.11 17.22 3.95
CA ALA A 157 0.11 16.80 3.28
C ALA A 157 1.24 16.46 4.28
N ILE A 158 1.30 17.14 5.43
CA ILE A 158 2.25 16.83 6.52
C ILE A 158 1.81 15.60 7.28
N LEU A 159 0.53 15.53 7.64
CA LEU A 159 0.02 14.44 8.45
C LEU A 159 0.02 13.11 7.71
N SER A 160 -0.11 13.10 6.39
CA SER A 160 0.04 11.86 5.60
C SER A 160 1.44 11.28 5.70
N THR A 161 2.47 12.10 5.97
CA THR A 161 3.86 11.62 6.16
C THR A 161 4.02 10.80 7.44
N THR A 162 3.08 10.87 8.39
CA THR A 162 3.10 10.06 9.62
C THR A 162 3.04 8.56 9.36
N ILE A 163 2.60 8.14 8.16
CA ILE A 163 2.65 6.73 7.75
C ILE A 163 4.07 6.15 7.78
N ILE A 164 5.10 6.97 7.52
CA ILE A 164 6.51 6.52 7.52
C ILE A 164 6.96 6.10 8.92
N PRO A 165 6.94 6.98 9.95
CA PRO A 165 7.32 6.57 11.30
C PRO A 165 6.41 5.48 11.86
N TYR A 166 5.10 5.50 11.57
CA TYR A 166 4.20 4.40 11.96
C TYR A 166 4.65 3.07 11.38
N THR A 167 4.96 3.02 10.09
CA THR A 167 5.40 1.79 9.43
C THR A 167 6.73 1.29 9.97
N VAL A 168 7.70 2.18 10.23
CA VAL A 168 9.00 1.80 10.83
C VAL A 168 8.81 1.19 12.22
N VAL A 169 8.05 1.86 13.10
CA VAL A 169 7.79 1.38 14.46
C VAL A 169 6.97 0.09 14.46
N LEU A 170 5.89 0.03 13.68
CA LEU A 170 5.03 -1.16 13.59
C LEU A 170 5.79 -2.35 13.00
N ARG A 171 6.66 -2.14 12.02
CA ARG A 171 7.50 -3.21 11.48
C ARG A 171 8.47 -3.74 12.53
N TYR A 172 9.08 -2.86 13.33
CA TYR A 172 9.92 -3.27 14.44
C TYR A 172 9.13 -4.07 15.49
N ILE A 173 7.91 -3.66 15.85
CA ILE A 173 7.09 -4.33 16.87
C ILE A 173 6.52 -5.68 16.37
N ILE A 174 5.92 -5.69 15.17
CA ILE A 174 5.15 -6.84 14.65
C ILE A 174 6.07 -7.88 14.02
N LEU A 175 7.02 -7.46 13.16
CA LEU A 175 7.93 -8.37 12.47
C LEU A 175 9.22 -8.62 13.25
N ARG A 176 9.51 -7.84 14.31
CA ARG A 176 10.76 -7.90 15.07
C ARG A 176 12.01 -7.76 14.19
N LYS A 177 11.88 -7.06 13.06
CA LYS A 177 12.96 -6.78 12.12
C LYS A 177 13.42 -5.33 12.28
N GLY A 178 14.66 -5.14 12.71
CA GLY A 178 15.30 -3.84 12.77
C GLY A 178 15.57 -3.26 11.39
N VAL A 179 15.85 -1.95 11.36
CA VAL A 179 16.32 -1.23 10.17
C VAL A 179 17.81 -0.95 10.37
N SER A 180 18.61 -1.24 9.34
CA SER A 180 20.02 -0.88 9.31
C SER A 180 20.23 0.63 9.40
N TYR A 181 21.34 1.07 9.97
CA TYR A 181 21.65 2.48 10.14
C TYR A 181 21.65 3.26 8.82
N GLY A 182 22.19 2.69 7.74
CA GLY A 182 22.20 3.34 6.42
C GLY A 182 20.80 3.57 5.88
N ARG A 183 19.91 2.57 6.05
CA ARG A 183 18.51 2.64 5.64
C ARG A 183 17.70 3.60 6.49
N LEU A 184 17.98 3.66 7.80
CA LEU A 184 17.36 4.63 8.70
C LEU A 184 17.73 6.07 8.33
N ILE A 185 19.01 6.32 7.99
CA ILE A 185 19.45 7.64 7.50
C ILE A 185 18.70 8.02 6.22
N CYS A 186 18.55 7.09 5.27
CA CYS A 186 17.76 7.35 4.06
C CYS A 186 16.29 7.65 4.39
N THR A 187 15.66 6.91 5.30
CA THR A 187 14.28 7.20 5.74
C THR A 187 14.15 8.57 6.39
N VAL A 188 15.09 8.96 7.25
CA VAL A 188 15.13 10.30 7.86
C VAL A 188 15.38 11.37 6.80
N GLY A 189 16.28 11.12 5.84
CA GLY A 189 16.53 12.00 4.70
C GLY A 189 15.27 12.21 3.84
N THR A 190 14.50 11.15 3.59
CA THR A 190 13.19 11.22 2.93
C THR A 190 12.20 12.07 3.71
N LEU A 191 12.13 11.93 5.04
CA LEU A 191 11.30 12.79 5.89
C LEU A 191 11.73 14.26 5.80
N ILE A 192 13.03 14.56 5.83
CA ILE A 192 13.56 15.92 5.68
C ILE A 192 13.17 16.49 4.31
N GLY A 193 13.35 15.71 3.23
CA GLY A 193 12.94 16.13 1.89
C GLY A 193 11.44 16.40 1.77
N LEU A 194 10.61 15.59 2.43
CA LEU A 194 9.17 15.84 2.53
C LEU A 194 8.88 17.16 3.27
N PHE A 195 9.54 17.41 4.40
CA PHE A 195 9.39 18.67 5.13
C PHE A 195 9.78 19.88 4.26
N ILE A 196 10.87 19.81 3.51
CA ILE A 196 11.30 20.86 2.58
C ILE A 196 10.22 21.10 1.51
N SER A 197 9.68 20.04 0.89
CA SER A 197 8.61 20.18 -0.10
C SER A 197 7.32 20.77 0.46
N LEU A 198 7.07 20.63 1.76
CA LEU A 198 5.85 21.06 2.45
C LEU A 198 5.97 22.42 3.15
N GLU A 199 7.18 22.96 3.30
CA GLU A 199 7.47 24.23 3.97
C GLU A 199 6.59 25.42 3.50
N PRO A 200 6.40 25.65 2.18
CA PRO A 200 5.57 26.76 1.69
C PRO A 200 4.10 26.65 2.14
N ASN A 201 3.62 25.42 2.26
CA ASN A 201 2.26 25.11 2.70
C ASN A 201 2.12 25.29 4.22
N ILE A 202 3.16 24.97 5.00
CA ILE A 202 3.21 25.11 6.46
C ILE A 202 3.18 26.58 6.88
N PHE A 203 4.02 27.40 6.27
CA PHE A 203 4.20 28.80 6.64
C PHE A 203 3.33 29.76 5.83
N ASN A 204 2.33 29.23 5.11
CA ASN A 204 1.59 29.97 4.10
C ASN A 204 1.05 31.31 4.63
N ILE A 205 1.62 32.35 4.03
CA ILE A 205 1.58 33.80 4.28
C ILE A 205 0.19 34.43 4.08
N ASN A 206 -0.89 33.64 3.90
CA ASN A 206 -2.17 34.15 3.39
C ASN A 206 -3.47 33.74 4.12
N HIS A 207 -3.48 33.04 5.27
CA HIS A 207 -4.75 32.81 5.98
C HIS A 207 -4.72 32.98 7.50
N LYS A 208 -5.60 33.88 7.98
CA LYS A 208 -5.98 34.08 9.38
C LYS A 208 -6.59 32.79 9.95
N GLN A 209 -5.93 32.25 10.96
CA GLN A 209 -6.37 31.09 11.74
C GLN A 209 -7.65 31.44 12.53
N SER A 210 -8.75 30.69 12.33
CA SER A 210 -9.89 30.73 13.25
C SER A 210 -9.61 29.78 14.42
N SER A 211 -9.55 30.35 15.62
CA SER A 211 -9.30 29.64 16.87
C SER A 211 -10.56 28.94 17.37
N GLY A 212 -10.53 27.60 17.38
CA GLY A 212 -11.54 26.79 18.05
C GLY A 212 -11.05 25.37 18.29
N SER A 213 -11.39 24.76 19.43
CA SER A 213 -10.92 23.42 19.85
C SER A 213 -11.31 22.30 18.87
N ALA A 214 -12.36 22.50 18.07
CA ALA A 214 -12.76 21.61 16.98
C ALA A 214 -11.79 21.63 15.78
N SER A 215 -10.93 22.65 15.67
CA SER A 215 -9.93 22.79 14.60
C SER A 215 -8.76 21.81 14.74
N ALA A 216 -8.50 21.28 15.94
CA ALA A 216 -7.36 20.38 16.19
C ALA A 216 -7.72 18.87 16.15
N ILE A 217 -8.99 18.52 16.36
CA ILE A 217 -9.45 17.12 16.43
C ILE A 217 -9.34 16.45 15.05
N TRP A 218 -9.79 17.13 13.99
CA TRP A 218 -9.78 16.61 12.62
C TRP A 218 -8.38 16.30 12.08
N PRO A 219 -7.38 17.19 12.24
CA PRO A 219 -5.98 16.85 11.98
C PRO A 219 -5.51 15.60 12.71
N PHE A 220 -5.84 15.45 14.00
CA PHE A 220 -5.46 14.26 14.75
C PHE A 220 -6.12 12.99 14.20
N VAL A 221 -7.42 13.05 13.87
CA VAL A 221 -8.16 11.96 13.22
C VAL A 221 -7.56 11.61 11.86
N PHE A 222 -7.17 12.61 11.07
CA PHE A 222 -6.53 12.43 9.78
C PHE A 222 -5.19 11.69 9.92
N ALA A 223 -4.34 12.12 10.87
CA ALA A 223 -3.07 11.45 11.17
C ALA A 223 -3.28 10.01 11.65
N LEU A 224 -4.22 9.81 12.57
CA LEU A 224 -4.58 8.48 13.09
C LEU A 224 -5.13 7.58 11.98
N GLY A 225 -5.77 8.16 10.96
CA GLY A 225 -6.21 7.46 9.75
C GLY A 225 -5.08 6.71 9.04
N PHE A 226 -3.82 7.17 9.14
CA PHE A 226 -2.67 6.47 8.55
C PHE A 226 -2.14 5.30 9.38
N LEU A 227 -2.55 5.17 10.64
CA LEU A 227 -2.12 4.06 11.49
C LEU A 227 -2.68 2.71 11.00
N PRO A 228 -3.99 2.54 10.69
CA PRO A 228 -4.51 1.30 10.14
C PRO A 228 -3.81 0.82 8.87
N VAL A 229 -3.52 1.73 7.93
CA VAL A 229 -2.80 1.37 6.69
C VAL A 229 -1.34 1.01 6.96
N GLY A 230 -0.67 1.66 7.93
CA GLY A 230 0.65 1.24 8.39
C GLY A 230 0.65 -0.17 8.97
N VAL A 231 -0.37 -0.51 9.77
CA VAL A 231 -0.57 -1.89 10.29
C VAL A 231 -0.84 -2.85 9.13
N ALA A 232 -1.72 -2.47 8.19
CA ALA A 232 -2.06 -3.29 7.04
C ALA A 232 -0.82 -3.60 6.18
N ASN A 233 0.02 -2.61 5.85
CA ASN A 233 1.25 -2.80 5.07
C ASN A 233 2.22 -3.79 5.75
N VAL A 234 2.39 -3.70 7.07
CA VAL A 234 3.26 -4.62 7.83
C VAL A 234 2.68 -6.03 7.92
N LEU A 235 1.36 -6.16 8.07
CA LEU A 235 0.68 -7.45 8.05
C LEU A 235 0.68 -8.09 6.65
N GLN A 236 0.57 -7.28 5.59
CA GLN A 236 0.75 -7.74 4.21
C GLN A 236 2.16 -8.29 4.01
N GLU A 237 3.21 -7.57 4.46
CA GLU A 237 4.60 -8.06 4.42
C GLU A 237 4.71 -9.41 5.14
N ARG A 238 4.09 -9.54 6.33
CA ARG A 238 4.11 -10.77 7.12
C ARG A 238 3.48 -11.96 6.38
N GLU A 239 2.27 -11.79 5.87
CA GLU A 239 1.49 -12.91 5.33
C GLU A 239 1.90 -13.28 3.91
N ILE A 240 2.19 -12.30 3.04
CA ILE A 240 2.58 -12.59 1.65
C ILE A 240 3.99 -13.19 1.54
N MET A 241 4.89 -12.85 2.47
CA MET A 241 6.24 -13.44 2.52
C MET A 241 6.28 -14.78 3.27
N LYS A 242 5.17 -15.19 3.91
CA LYS A 242 5.12 -16.46 4.66
C LYS A 242 5.01 -17.67 3.75
N ASP A 243 4.25 -17.56 2.67
CA ASP A 243 4.03 -18.66 1.71
C ASP A 243 4.30 -18.19 0.28
N ASN A 244 5.34 -18.75 -0.34
CA ASN A 244 5.71 -18.46 -1.71
C ASN A 244 4.63 -18.87 -2.74
N ARG A 245 3.68 -19.74 -2.34
CA ARG A 245 2.58 -20.22 -3.19
C ARG A 245 1.40 -19.26 -3.28
N GLU A 246 1.32 -18.26 -2.42
CA GLU A 246 0.25 -17.26 -2.50
C GLU A 246 0.44 -16.43 -3.79
N GLU A 247 -0.61 -16.25 -4.58
CA GLU A 247 -0.56 -15.39 -5.76
C GLU A 247 -0.95 -13.96 -5.36
N SER A 248 -0.10 -12.97 -5.66
CA SER A 248 -0.34 -11.58 -5.23
C SER A 248 -1.69 -11.04 -5.71
N LEU A 249 -2.10 -11.43 -6.92
CA LEU A 249 -3.37 -10.99 -7.51
C LEU A 249 -4.59 -11.59 -6.79
N VAL A 250 -4.52 -12.85 -6.37
CA VAL A 250 -5.61 -13.52 -5.63
C VAL A 250 -5.71 -12.97 -4.21
N PHE A 251 -4.56 -12.75 -3.57
CA PHE A 251 -4.48 -12.12 -2.27
C PHE A 251 -5.12 -10.72 -2.28
N GLU A 252 -4.77 -9.89 -3.26
CA GLU A 252 -5.34 -8.55 -3.43
C GLU A 252 -6.84 -8.61 -3.75
N ALA A 253 -7.29 -9.54 -4.61
CA ALA A 253 -8.70 -9.71 -4.94
C ALA A 253 -9.56 -10.01 -3.70
N TRP A 254 -9.11 -10.94 -2.84
CA TRP A 254 -9.81 -11.23 -1.59
C TRP A 254 -9.77 -10.06 -0.62
N MET A 255 -8.64 -9.38 -0.50
CA MET A 255 -8.52 -8.21 0.37
C MET A 255 -9.51 -7.11 -0.02
N GLN A 256 -9.69 -6.86 -1.32
CA GLN A 256 -10.63 -5.85 -1.80
C GLN A 256 -12.10 -6.26 -1.61
N VAL A 257 -12.43 -7.56 -1.64
CA VAL A 257 -13.76 -8.05 -1.25
C VAL A 257 -14.05 -7.73 0.21
N TYR A 258 -13.10 -7.99 1.11
CA TYR A 258 -13.27 -7.69 2.53
C TYR A 258 -13.23 -6.19 2.83
N ASN A 259 -12.44 -5.42 2.09
CA ASN A 259 -12.44 -3.96 2.16
C ASN A 259 -13.83 -3.40 1.81
N PHE A 260 -14.41 -3.84 0.68
CA PHE A 260 -15.76 -3.43 0.30
C PHE A 260 -16.83 -3.86 1.31
N ALA A 261 -16.74 -5.09 1.84
CA ALA A 261 -17.63 -5.55 2.89
C ALA A 261 -17.50 -4.70 4.16
N GLY A 262 -16.27 -4.36 4.57
CA GLY A 262 -15.99 -3.48 5.70
C GLY A 262 -16.54 -2.06 5.49
N LEU A 263 -16.30 -1.46 4.33
CA LEU A 263 -16.86 -0.16 3.95
C LEU A 263 -18.39 -0.17 3.96
N SER A 264 -19.01 -1.24 3.43
CA SER A 264 -20.47 -1.39 3.43
C SER A 264 -21.04 -1.47 4.84
N MET A 265 -20.34 -2.12 5.77
CA MET A 265 -20.73 -2.17 7.19
C MET A 265 -20.57 -0.82 7.91
N LEU A 266 -19.76 0.10 7.37
CA LEU A 266 -19.50 1.42 7.93
C LEU A 266 -20.46 2.51 7.42
N PHE A 267 -21.51 2.18 6.66
CA PHE A 267 -22.46 3.17 6.14
C PHE A 267 -23.11 4.04 7.23
N TRP A 268 -23.25 3.50 8.44
CA TRP A 268 -23.87 4.21 9.56
C TRP A 268 -23.04 5.39 10.06
N THR A 269 -21.73 5.44 9.76
CA THR A 269 -20.86 6.53 10.21
C THR A 269 -21.25 7.86 9.59
N ASP A 270 -21.95 7.81 8.45
CA ASP A 270 -22.48 8.98 7.79
C ASP A 270 -23.64 9.67 8.55
N PHE A 271 -24.24 9.00 9.53
CA PHE A 271 -25.27 9.59 10.38
C PHE A 271 -24.74 10.25 11.65
N ILE A 272 -23.44 10.13 11.92
CA ILE A 272 -22.82 10.67 13.14
C ILE A 272 -22.75 12.20 13.04
N PRO A 273 -23.41 12.96 13.93
CA PRO A 273 -23.37 14.41 13.89
C PRO A 273 -21.94 14.94 14.00
N GLY A 274 -21.56 15.82 13.08
CA GLY A 274 -20.21 16.39 13.02
C GLY A 274 -19.22 15.54 12.21
N PHE A 275 -19.42 14.22 12.11
CA PHE A 275 -18.58 13.33 11.30
C PHE A 275 -19.18 13.10 9.91
N GLY A 276 -20.44 12.70 9.84
CA GLY A 276 -21.16 12.43 8.59
C GLY A 276 -21.86 13.63 7.97
N GLU A 277 -22.32 13.47 6.72
CA GLU A 277 -23.04 14.52 5.98
C GLU A 277 -24.58 14.37 6.07
N ALA A 278 -25.10 13.15 6.25
CA ALA A 278 -26.53 12.89 6.31
C ALA A 278 -27.08 12.96 7.73
N LYS A 279 -28.18 13.71 7.93
CA LYS A 279 -28.90 13.75 9.22
C LYS A 279 -29.99 12.69 9.33
N THR A 280 -30.43 12.15 8.19
CA THR A 280 -31.53 11.17 8.12
C THR A 280 -31.26 10.13 7.05
N PHE A 281 -31.80 8.92 7.21
CA PHE A 281 -31.67 7.85 6.21
C PHE A 281 -32.21 8.27 4.83
N LYS A 282 -33.30 9.04 4.79
CA LYS A 282 -33.86 9.55 3.53
C LYS A 282 -32.91 10.52 2.82
N GLN A 283 -32.23 11.37 3.59
CA GLN A 283 -31.20 12.26 3.02
C GLN A 283 -30.03 11.44 2.47
N PHE A 284 -29.53 10.46 3.22
CA PHE A 284 -28.47 9.56 2.75
C PHE A 284 -28.87 8.84 1.46
N GLN A 285 -30.06 8.24 1.41
CA GLN A 285 -30.55 7.55 0.23
C GLN A 285 -30.67 8.49 -0.99
N ASN A 286 -31.16 9.72 -0.79
CA ASN A 286 -31.24 10.72 -1.86
C ASN A 286 -29.85 11.12 -2.36
N GLN A 287 -28.88 11.31 -1.47
CA GLN A 287 -27.49 11.64 -1.82
C GLN A 287 -26.81 10.47 -2.57
N MET A 288 -27.03 9.23 -2.14
CA MET A 288 -26.52 8.05 -2.83
C MET A 288 -27.15 7.89 -4.23
N ASN A 289 -28.47 8.02 -4.34
CA ASN A 289 -29.17 7.93 -5.62
C ASN A 289 -28.76 9.06 -6.57
N CYS A 290 -28.56 10.26 -6.03
CA CYS A 290 -27.98 11.39 -6.74
C CYS A 290 -26.60 11.06 -7.33
N GLY A 291 -25.71 10.49 -6.52
CA GLY A 291 -24.40 10.02 -6.98
C GLY A 291 -24.51 8.98 -8.09
N PHE A 292 -25.37 7.97 -7.97
CA PHE A 292 -25.57 6.99 -9.03
C PHE A 292 -26.13 7.63 -10.31
N MET A 293 -27.09 8.54 -10.18
CA MET A 293 -27.69 9.23 -11.32
C MET A 293 -26.69 10.14 -12.04
N SER A 294 -25.76 10.78 -11.31
CA SER A 294 -24.73 11.61 -11.92
C SER A 294 -23.70 10.81 -12.73
N GLN A 295 -23.51 9.52 -12.41
CA GLN A 295 -22.59 8.62 -13.10
C GLN A 295 -23.23 7.94 -14.34
N PHE A 296 -24.50 7.53 -14.25
CA PHE A 296 -25.12 6.65 -15.25
C PHE A 296 -26.22 7.29 -16.09
N THR A 297 -26.70 8.48 -15.73
CA THR A 297 -27.90 9.05 -16.33
C THR A 297 -27.55 10.31 -17.11
N GLY A 298 -27.78 10.32 -18.43
CA GLY A 298 -27.58 11.49 -19.30
C GLY A 298 -28.54 12.68 -19.07
N ASN A 299 -29.14 12.78 -17.88
CA ASN A 299 -30.09 13.81 -17.53
C ASN A 299 -29.36 15.15 -17.35
N LYS A 300 -29.58 16.10 -18.26
CA LYS A 300 -28.92 17.44 -18.29
C LYS A 300 -29.01 18.24 -16.98
N PHE A 301 -29.94 17.92 -16.09
CA PHE A 301 -30.11 18.59 -14.79
C PHE A 301 -29.25 18.00 -13.65
N VAL A 302 -28.67 16.80 -13.83
CA VAL A 302 -27.89 16.06 -12.82
C VAL A 302 -26.55 15.54 -13.38
N HIS A 303 -26.43 15.46 -14.71
CA HIS A 303 -25.30 14.87 -15.41
C HIS A 303 -24.14 15.86 -15.56
N PHE A 304 -23.01 15.51 -14.96
CA PHE A 304 -21.71 16.08 -15.32
C PHE A 304 -21.04 15.13 -16.31
N PRO A 305 -20.80 15.53 -17.58
CA PRO A 305 -20.39 14.60 -18.65
C PRO A 305 -19.06 13.88 -18.44
N TRP A 306 -18.26 14.32 -17.47
CA TRP A 306 -16.97 13.73 -17.13
C TRP A 306 -16.95 13.07 -15.73
N ALA A 307 -18.09 13.00 -15.03
CA ALA A 307 -18.18 12.36 -13.71
C ALA A 307 -17.80 10.87 -13.77
N ALA A 308 -18.41 10.12 -14.69
CA ALA A 308 -18.05 8.72 -14.97
C ALA A 308 -16.57 8.56 -15.35
N GLY A 309 -16.08 9.43 -16.25
CA GLY A 309 -14.68 9.41 -16.67
C GLY A 309 -13.72 9.61 -15.49
N SER A 310 -13.95 10.62 -14.65
CA SER A 310 -13.13 10.88 -13.46
C SER A 310 -13.17 9.73 -12.46
N ALA A 311 -14.33 9.09 -12.27
CA ALA A 311 -14.46 7.95 -11.38
C ALA A 311 -13.66 6.74 -11.88
N TRP A 312 -13.76 6.41 -13.17
CA TRP A 312 -13.00 5.31 -13.77
C TRP A 312 -11.50 5.55 -13.78
N VAL A 313 -11.06 6.79 -14.02
CA VAL A 313 -9.64 7.17 -13.92
C VAL A 313 -9.12 6.92 -12.50
N PHE A 314 -9.87 7.36 -11.48
CA PHE A 314 -9.52 7.09 -10.08
C PHE A 314 -9.47 5.58 -9.79
N ILE A 315 -10.49 4.83 -10.23
CA ILE A 315 -10.58 3.39 -9.98
C ILE A 315 -9.39 2.64 -10.61
N ILE A 316 -9.04 2.94 -11.85
CA ILE A 316 -7.92 2.30 -12.56
C ILE A 316 -6.59 2.61 -11.86
N PHE A 317 -6.34 3.89 -11.54
CA PHE A 317 -5.11 4.27 -10.85
C PHE A 317 -5.02 3.64 -9.46
N TYR A 318 -6.13 3.56 -8.73
CA TYR A 318 -6.19 2.89 -7.44
C TYR A 318 -5.87 1.39 -7.54
N CYS A 319 -6.44 0.67 -8.51
CA CYS A 319 -6.14 -0.75 -8.72
C CYS A 319 -4.66 -0.98 -9.04
N ILE A 320 -4.08 -0.18 -9.94
CA ILE A 320 -2.66 -0.26 -10.29
C ILE A 320 -1.78 0.10 -9.08
N ALA A 321 -2.16 1.12 -8.30
CA ALA A 321 -1.43 1.55 -7.11
C ALA A 321 -1.40 0.47 -6.02
N ASN A 322 -2.52 -0.18 -5.72
CA ASN A 322 -2.56 -1.26 -4.72
C ASN A 322 -1.80 -2.50 -5.18
N MET A 323 -2.00 -2.91 -6.44
CA MET A 323 -1.29 -4.05 -7.00
C MET A 323 0.23 -3.82 -6.99
N SER A 324 0.69 -2.66 -7.46
CA SER A 324 2.12 -2.31 -7.45
C SER A 324 2.67 -2.17 -6.03
N SER A 325 1.88 -1.66 -5.07
CA SER A 325 2.28 -1.59 -3.66
C SER A 325 2.52 -2.98 -3.09
N LEU A 326 1.60 -3.91 -3.34
CA LEU A 326 1.73 -5.30 -2.89
C LEU A 326 2.91 -6.02 -3.56
N LEU A 327 3.13 -5.80 -4.85
CA LEU A 327 4.29 -6.33 -5.57
C LEU A 327 5.59 -5.76 -5.01
N LEU A 328 5.62 -4.49 -4.62
CA LEU A 328 6.79 -3.87 -4.01
C LEU A 328 7.08 -4.46 -2.63
N ILE A 329 6.04 -4.67 -1.81
CA ILE A 329 6.17 -5.36 -0.52
C ILE A 329 6.75 -6.77 -0.72
N ARG A 330 6.23 -7.51 -1.70
CA ARG A 330 6.61 -8.92 -1.94
C ARG A 330 8.00 -9.07 -2.52
N TYR A 331 8.33 -8.32 -3.58
CA TYR A 331 9.51 -8.57 -4.40
C TYR A 331 10.69 -7.64 -4.09
N ALA A 332 10.45 -6.48 -3.47
CA ALA A 332 11.53 -5.59 -3.05
C ALA A 332 11.91 -5.88 -1.59
N ASP A 333 11.77 -4.87 -0.72
CA ASP A 333 12.41 -4.83 0.60
C ASP A 333 11.41 -4.54 1.75
N GLY A 334 10.15 -4.92 1.52
CA GLY A 334 9.06 -4.89 2.50
C GLY A 334 8.33 -3.54 2.64
N ALA A 335 7.60 -3.37 3.74
CA ALA A 335 6.70 -2.25 3.98
C ALA A 335 7.42 -0.90 4.12
N ILE A 336 8.65 -0.87 4.64
CA ILE A 336 9.39 0.40 4.80
C ILE A 336 9.81 0.96 3.44
N TYR A 337 10.28 0.10 2.53
CA TYR A 337 10.63 0.55 1.19
C TYR A 337 9.42 1.11 0.45
N LEU A 338 8.24 0.48 0.62
CA LEU A 338 6.99 0.99 0.08
C LEU A 338 6.71 2.43 0.53
N VAL A 339 6.73 2.71 1.83
CA VAL A 339 6.42 4.07 2.31
C VAL A 339 7.49 5.09 1.95
N VAL A 340 8.75 4.68 1.84
CA VAL A 340 9.85 5.54 1.35
C VAL A 340 9.66 5.89 -0.13
N VAL A 341 9.22 4.95 -0.97
CA VAL A 341 8.88 5.21 -2.37
C VAL A 341 7.64 6.10 -2.48
N GLN A 342 6.61 5.82 -1.68
CA GLN A 342 5.36 6.60 -1.66
C GLN A 342 5.56 8.05 -1.18
N ALA A 343 6.64 8.35 -0.46
CA ALA A 343 7.00 9.73 -0.11
C ALA A 343 7.16 10.66 -1.32
N LEU A 344 7.51 10.13 -2.50
CA LEU A 344 7.61 10.93 -3.73
C LEU A 344 6.24 11.39 -4.24
N VAL A 345 5.15 10.71 -3.86
CA VAL A 345 3.82 10.96 -4.41
C VAL A 345 3.32 12.36 -4.04
N THR A 346 3.47 12.77 -2.78
CA THR A 346 2.99 14.08 -2.29
C THR A 346 3.61 15.26 -3.04
N PRO A 347 4.95 15.41 -3.13
CA PRO A 347 5.54 16.51 -3.86
C PRO A 347 5.28 16.45 -5.37
N LEU A 348 5.20 15.26 -5.97
CA LEU A 348 4.87 15.13 -7.40
C LEU A 348 3.42 15.51 -7.71
N ALA A 349 2.46 15.13 -6.85
CA ALA A 349 1.08 15.57 -6.95
C ALA A 349 0.96 17.09 -6.73
N ALA A 350 1.69 17.66 -5.77
CA ALA A 350 1.76 19.10 -5.57
C ALA A 350 2.32 19.82 -6.80
N PHE A 351 3.42 19.30 -7.38
CA PHE A 351 4.00 19.81 -8.61
C PHE A 351 2.98 19.80 -9.76
N PHE A 352 2.22 18.72 -9.92
CA PHE A 352 1.14 18.65 -10.90
C PHE A 352 0.12 19.79 -10.73
N TRP A 353 -0.30 20.08 -9.50
CA TRP A 353 -1.24 21.18 -9.23
C TRP A 353 -0.63 22.58 -9.40
N THR A 354 0.69 22.72 -9.51
CA THR A 354 1.31 23.99 -9.95
C THR A 354 1.18 24.22 -11.45
N LEU A 355 0.91 23.17 -12.21
CA LEU A 355 0.81 23.20 -13.68
C LEU A 355 -0.64 23.20 -14.17
N PHE A 356 -1.55 22.57 -13.42
CA PHE A 356 -2.95 22.39 -13.77
C PHE A 356 -3.87 22.97 -12.70
N THR A 357 -5.02 23.51 -13.13
CA THR A 357 -6.10 23.91 -12.22
C THR A 357 -7.43 23.28 -12.63
N LEU A 358 -8.36 23.21 -11.68
CA LEU A 358 -9.73 22.72 -11.84
C LEU A 358 -10.76 23.86 -11.85
N ASP A 359 -10.34 25.12 -11.83
CA ASP A 359 -11.26 26.26 -11.82
C ASP A 359 -11.83 26.46 -13.23
N ASN A 360 -13.15 26.33 -13.39
CA ASN A 360 -13.84 26.32 -14.69
C ASN A 360 -13.44 25.16 -15.63
N GLY A 361 -12.97 24.04 -15.07
CA GLY A 361 -12.60 22.83 -15.82
C GLY A 361 -11.10 22.54 -15.77
N PHE A 362 -10.72 21.33 -16.19
CA PHE A 362 -9.32 20.89 -16.20
C PHE A 362 -8.56 21.59 -17.33
N HIS A 363 -7.65 22.49 -16.99
CA HIS A 363 -6.83 23.18 -17.99
C HIS A 363 -5.42 23.46 -17.48
N TRP A 364 -4.49 23.59 -18.44
CA TRP A 364 -3.10 23.95 -18.20
C TRP A 364 -3.01 25.43 -17.84
N HIS A 365 -2.54 25.73 -16.63
CA HIS A 365 -2.37 27.08 -16.13
C HIS A 365 -1.17 27.11 -15.16
N PRO A 366 0.06 27.14 -15.71
CA PRO A 366 1.27 27.02 -14.91
C PRO A 366 1.48 28.26 -14.05
N ASN A 367 1.51 28.06 -12.74
CA ASN A 367 1.79 29.10 -11.76
C ASN A 367 3.03 28.70 -10.94
N PHE A 368 4.19 29.14 -11.42
CA PHE A 368 5.46 28.92 -10.74
C PHE A 368 5.61 29.93 -9.61
N SER A 369 5.52 29.44 -8.37
CA SER A 369 5.72 30.25 -7.17
C SER A 369 6.99 29.80 -6.44
N VAL A 370 7.36 30.52 -5.39
CA VAL A 370 8.41 30.08 -4.46
C VAL A 370 8.14 28.66 -3.96
N SER A 371 6.85 28.29 -3.79
CA SER A 371 6.46 26.93 -3.42
C SER A 371 6.93 25.87 -4.39
N THR A 372 6.97 26.16 -5.69
CA THR A 372 7.45 25.21 -6.70
C THR A 372 8.94 24.92 -6.53
N GLY A 373 9.74 25.92 -6.13
CA GLY A 373 11.16 25.74 -5.82
C GLY A 373 11.40 24.78 -4.66
N PHE A 374 10.63 24.91 -3.57
CA PHE A 374 10.67 24.00 -2.42
C PHE A 374 10.24 22.57 -2.78
N ILE A 375 9.19 22.43 -3.61
CA ILE A 375 8.77 21.12 -4.13
C ILE A 375 9.92 20.44 -4.89
N VAL A 376 10.54 21.14 -5.84
CA VAL A 376 11.68 20.62 -6.63
C VAL A 376 12.87 20.30 -5.72
N GLY A 377 13.19 21.18 -4.76
CA GLY A 377 14.26 20.97 -3.79
C GLY A 377 14.04 19.72 -2.93
N GLY A 378 12.84 19.51 -2.42
CA GLY A 378 12.53 18.31 -1.64
C GLY A 378 12.54 17.03 -2.48
N VAL A 379 12.07 17.05 -3.74
CA VAL A 379 12.22 15.90 -4.65
C VAL A 379 13.69 15.57 -4.91
N ALA A 380 14.54 16.60 -5.09
CA ALA A 380 15.98 16.43 -5.27
C ALA A 380 16.67 15.80 -4.05
N VAL A 381 16.09 15.89 -2.86
CA VAL A 381 16.55 15.20 -1.64
C VAL A 381 15.96 13.80 -1.51
N ILE A 382 14.65 13.64 -1.75
CA ILE A 382 13.95 12.36 -1.59
C ILE A 382 14.46 11.33 -2.61
N LEU A 383 14.64 11.71 -3.87
CA LEU A 383 14.98 10.77 -4.94
C LEU A 383 16.34 10.06 -4.69
N PRO A 384 17.45 10.75 -4.35
CA PRO A 384 18.67 10.08 -3.93
C PRO A 384 18.49 9.19 -2.71
N CYS A 385 17.69 9.59 -1.72
CA CYS A 385 17.42 8.78 -0.53
C CYS A 385 16.71 7.46 -0.89
N VAL A 386 15.74 7.49 -1.81
CA VAL A 386 15.05 6.28 -2.30
C VAL A 386 16.01 5.35 -3.03
N ILE A 387 16.87 5.90 -3.91
CA ILE A 387 17.87 5.12 -4.67
C ILE A 387 18.89 4.48 -3.71
N LEU A 388 19.43 5.26 -2.78
CA LEU A 388 20.39 4.77 -1.78
C LEU A 388 19.75 3.75 -0.84
N TYR A 389 18.49 3.93 -0.45
CA TYR A 389 17.77 2.96 0.38
C TYR A 389 17.70 1.59 -0.33
N ASN A 390 17.32 1.58 -1.61
CA ASN A 390 17.27 0.34 -2.40
C ASN A 390 18.67 -0.30 -2.55
N TYR A 391 19.69 0.52 -2.80
CA TYR A 391 21.07 0.06 -2.90
C TYR A 391 21.56 -0.60 -1.61
N PHE A 392 21.32 0.02 -0.44
CA PHE A 392 21.70 -0.56 0.85
C PHE A 392 20.92 -1.85 1.15
N GLY A 393 19.62 -1.88 0.83
CA GLY A 393 18.80 -3.08 0.94
C GLY A 393 19.36 -4.25 0.14
N MET A 394 19.77 -4.02 -1.11
CA MET A 394 20.39 -5.05 -1.94
C MET A 394 21.74 -5.52 -1.39
N LYS A 395 22.58 -4.59 -0.93
CA LYS A 395 23.90 -4.93 -0.37
C LYS A 395 23.77 -5.83 0.86
N GLU A 396 22.84 -5.53 1.76
CA GLU A 396 22.56 -6.33 2.96
C GLU A 396 22.09 -7.74 2.61
N GLN A 397 21.24 -7.89 1.59
CA GLN A 397 20.77 -9.21 1.13
C GLN A 397 21.92 -10.04 0.55
N GLN A 398 22.80 -9.43 -0.25
CA GLN A 398 23.97 -10.11 -0.80
C GLN A 398 24.96 -10.56 0.29
N GLU A 399 25.19 -9.72 1.30
CA GLU A 399 26.04 -10.06 2.43
C GLU A 399 25.46 -11.21 3.26
N ALA A 400 24.15 -11.19 3.53
CA ALA A 400 23.47 -12.26 4.25
C ALA A 400 23.53 -13.60 3.48
N GLN A 401 23.40 -13.58 2.16
CA GLN A 401 23.51 -14.78 1.34
C GLN A 401 24.93 -15.36 1.33
N ARG A 402 25.96 -14.50 1.19
CA ARG A 402 27.36 -14.94 1.27
C ARG A 402 27.69 -15.59 2.61
N GLN A 403 27.14 -15.07 3.71
CA GLN A 403 27.31 -15.65 5.04
C GLN A 403 26.66 -17.04 5.15
N LEU A 404 25.47 -17.22 4.56
CA LEU A 404 24.81 -18.52 4.52
C LEU A 404 25.61 -19.54 3.70
N GLU A 405 26.09 -19.16 2.51
CA GLU A 405 26.93 -20.02 1.65
C GLU A 405 28.21 -20.46 2.37
N ASN A 406 28.91 -19.52 3.03
CA ASN A 406 30.10 -19.81 3.82
C ASN A 406 29.81 -20.69 5.05
N SER A 407 28.63 -20.57 5.67
CA SER A 407 28.23 -21.44 6.78
C SER A 407 27.94 -22.88 6.32
N HIS A 408 27.45 -23.04 5.09
CA HIS A 408 27.17 -24.35 4.50
C HIS A 408 28.43 -25.06 4.02
N SER A 409 29.42 -24.33 3.47
CA SER A 409 30.71 -24.92 3.08
C SER A 409 31.46 -25.47 4.31
N HIS A 410 31.58 -24.70 5.39
CA HIS A 410 32.22 -25.17 6.62
C HIS A 410 31.53 -26.39 7.28
N LYS A 411 30.20 -26.46 7.22
CA LYS A 411 29.45 -27.64 7.70
C LYS A 411 29.68 -28.89 6.85
N LYS A 412 30.01 -28.75 5.56
CA LYS A 412 30.35 -29.90 4.70
C LYS A 412 31.75 -30.41 5.03
N GLU A 413 32.73 -29.52 5.12
CA GLU A 413 34.11 -29.89 5.47
C GLU A 413 34.20 -30.58 6.84
N SER A 414 33.43 -30.13 7.83
CA SER A 414 33.42 -30.76 9.17
C SER A 414 32.73 -32.14 9.23
N LYS A 415 32.06 -32.59 8.17
CA LYS A 415 31.46 -33.94 8.09
C LYS A 415 32.33 -34.95 7.33
N GLU A 416 33.33 -34.47 6.60
CA GLU A 416 34.26 -35.30 5.83
C GLU A 416 35.55 -35.63 6.62
N ILE A 417 35.72 -35.02 7.79
CA ILE A 417 36.73 -35.34 8.82
C ILE A 417 36.05 -36.18 9.89
#